data_AF-A0A183I1W1-F1
#
_entry.id   AF-A0A183I1W1-F1
#
_cell.length_a   1.000
_cell.length_b   1.000
_cell.length_c   1.000
_cell.angle_alpha   90.00
_cell.angle_beta   90.00
_cell.angle_gamma   90.00
#
_symmetry.space_group_name_H-M   'P 1'
#
loop_
_entity.id
_entity.type
_entity.pdbx_description
1 polymer ?
#
loop_
_entity_poly.entity_id
_entity_poly.type
_entity_poly.pdbx_seq_one_letter_code
_entity_poly.pdbx_strand_id
1 'polypeptide(L)'
;MEPVHDGTVHVFQGRFFSKWKRFKGAIFEENMTGRARLEIYTSDSQLAALTPSKSILLGECVAIRIVHFRNTINNDNRIIQIQPRNAPVLLIAVENVEEWHYVLCKVAFPDQVISWLLGLFL
;
A
#
# COMPACT_ATOMS: atom_id res chain seq x y z
N MET A 1 18.08 3.59 -1.87
CA MET A 1 17.11 3.49 -0.75
C MET A 1 16.38 2.17 -0.94
N GLU A 2 16.43 1.29 0.05
CA GLU A 2 15.74 0.01 -0.02
C GLU A 2 14.31 0.14 0.52
N PRO A 3 13.35 -0.59 -0.05
CA PRO A 3 12.01 -0.65 0.51
C PRO A 3 12.01 -1.43 1.83
N VAL A 4 11.13 -1.05 2.75
CA VAL A 4 10.93 -1.81 4.00
C VAL A 4 10.04 -3.03 3.79
N HIS A 5 9.28 -3.04 2.69
CA HIS A 5 8.45 -4.16 2.27
C HIS A 5 8.16 -4.04 0.78
N ASP A 6 8.23 -5.13 0.03
CA ASP A 6 7.90 -5.16 -1.38
C ASP A 6 7.27 -6.50 -1.79
N GLY A 7 6.66 -6.52 -2.97
CA GLY A 7 6.09 -7.75 -3.51
C GLY A 7 5.09 -7.51 -4.63
N THR A 8 4.35 -8.57 -4.95
CA THR A 8 3.29 -8.49 -5.97
C THR A 8 2.07 -7.77 -5.40
N VAL A 9 1.64 -6.70 -6.07
CA VAL A 9 0.39 -5.99 -5.76
C VAL A 9 -0.53 -6.01 -6.97
N HIS A 10 -1.81 -6.24 -6.75
CA HIS A 10 -2.81 -6.16 -7.80
C HIS A 10 -3.68 -4.94 -7.58
N VAL A 11 -3.69 -4.01 -8.53
CA VAL A 11 -4.43 -2.75 -8.43
C VAL A 11 -5.73 -2.86 -9.21
N PHE A 12 -6.83 -2.48 -8.57
CA PHE A 12 -8.13 -2.39 -9.23
C PHE A 12 -8.20 -1.17 -10.15
N GLN A 13 -8.68 -1.36 -11.39
CA GLN A 13 -8.91 -0.29 -12.37
C GLN A 13 -10.34 -0.39 -12.91
N GLY A 14 -11.16 0.65 -12.74
CA GLY A 14 -12.62 0.59 -12.94
C GLY A 14 -13.24 1.60 -13.92
N ARG A 15 -12.48 2.23 -14.83
CA ARG A 15 -13.06 3.30 -15.69
C ARG A 15 -14.05 2.83 -16.77
N PHE A 16 -13.90 1.61 -17.31
CA PHE A 16 -14.80 1.07 -18.36
C PHE A 16 -15.01 -0.44 -18.25
N PHE A 17 -13.99 -1.16 -17.78
CA PHE A 17 -14.10 -2.56 -17.36
C PHE A 17 -13.32 -2.71 -16.05
N SER A 18 -14.00 -3.17 -15.01
CA SER A 18 -13.41 -3.45 -13.71
C SER A 18 -12.44 -4.61 -13.83
N LYS A 19 -11.14 -4.33 -13.75
CA LYS A 19 -10.09 -5.36 -13.80
C LYS A 19 -9.02 -5.16 -12.74
N TRP A 20 -8.50 -6.28 -12.28
CA TRP A 20 -7.29 -6.35 -11.48
C TRP A 20 -6.08 -6.43 -12.40
N LYS A 21 -5.09 -5.56 -12.19
CA LYS A 21 -3.81 -5.61 -12.90
C LYS A 21 -2.68 -5.87 -11.92
N ARG A 22 -1.79 -6.79 -12.28
CA ARG A 22 -0.60 -7.14 -11.50
C ARG A 22 0.52 -6.11 -11.70
N PHE A 23 1.16 -5.73 -10.60
CA PHE A 23 2.30 -4.82 -10.53
C PHE A 23 3.29 -5.28 -9.46
N LYS A 24 4.44 -4.64 -9.42
CA LYS A 24 5.34 -4.66 -8.25
C LYS A 24 5.00 -3.47 -7.37
N GLY A 25 4.82 -3.71 -6.07
CA GLY A 25 4.62 -2.67 -5.08
C GLY A 25 5.79 -2.64 -4.12
N ALA A 26 6.20 -1.45 -3.69
CA ALA A 26 7.25 -1.28 -2.69
C ALA A 26 6.89 -0.14 -1.73
N ILE A 27 7.08 -0.37 -0.44
CA ILE A 27 6.82 0.57 0.64
C ILE A 27 8.15 1.14 1.12
N PHE A 28 8.22 2.46 1.21
CA PHE A 28 9.39 3.20 1.65
C PHE A 28 9.04 4.03 2.87
N GLU A 29 9.89 3.97 3.91
CA GLU A 29 9.81 4.85 5.07
C GLU A 29 10.31 6.27 4.73
N GLU A 30 9.99 7.24 5.58
CA GLU A 30 10.54 8.58 5.45
C GLU A 30 12.03 8.58 5.86
N ASN A 31 12.86 9.28 5.09
CA ASN A 31 14.26 9.49 5.42
C ASN A 31 14.76 10.85 4.89
N MET A 32 16.06 11.12 5.03
CA MET A 32 16.68 12.39 4.58
C MET A 32 16.49 12.68 3.08
N THR A 33 16.18 11.67 2.27
CA THR A 33 16.13 11.75 0.79
C THR A 33 14.71 11.70 0.24
N GLY A 34 13.69 11.42 1.05
CA GLY A 34 12.33 11.30 0.57
C GLY A 34 11.30 11.01 1.64
N ARG A 35 10.05 11.29 1.30
CA ARG A 35 8.88 11.04 2.15
C ARG A 35 8.50 9.56 2.13
N ALA A 36 7.78 9.14 3.17
CA ALA A 36 7.15 7.84 3.27
C ALA A 36 6.10 7.64 2.16
N ARG A 37 6.18 6.53 1.43
CA ARG A 37 5.37 6.32 0.22
C ARG A 37 5.22 4.86 -0.18
N LEU A 38 4.11 4.57 -0.87
CA LEU A 38 3.89 3.34 -1.62
C LEU A 38 4.17 3.63 -3.10
N GLU A 39 5.11 2.92 -3.68
CA GLU A 39 5.43 2.98 -5.11
C GLU A 39 4.90 1.75 -5.85
N ILE A 40 4.47 1.94 -7.09
CA ILE A 40 3.94 0.90 -7.98
C ILE A 40 4.72 0.93 -9.29
N TYR A 41 5.26 -0.22 -9.68
CA TYR A 41 6.07 -0.42 -10.88
C TYR A 41 5.43 -1.43 -11.82
N THR A 42 5.61 -1.21 -13.12
CA THR A 42 5.11 -2.11 -14.16
C THR A 42 6.06 -3.26 -14.46
N SER A 43 7.32 -3.18 -14.04
CA SER A 43 8.36 -4.19 -14.26
C SER A 43 9.44 -4.14 -13.18
N ASP A 44 10.22 -5.22 -13.08
CA ASP A 44 11.40 -5.27 -12.19
C ASP A 44 12.49 -4.29 -12.62
N SER A 45 12.59 -3.99 -13.92
CA SER A 45 13.54 -2.98 -14.44
C SER A 45 13.21 -1.56 -13.95
N GLN A 46 11.92 -1.21 -13.82
CA GLN A 46 11.51 0.07 -13.25
C GLN A 46 11.81 0.16 -11.76
N LEU A 47 11.64 -0.95 -11.03
CA LEU A 47 11.99 -1.03 -9.61
C LEU A 47 13.50 -0.86 -9.42
N ALA A 48 14.32 -1.55 -10.21
CA ALA A 48 15.79 -1.42 -10.15
C ALA A 48 16.28 0.02 -10.44
N ALA A 49 15.58 0.74 -11.33
CA ALA A 49 15.88 2.13 -11.66
C ALA A 49 15.19 3.15 -10.72
N LEU A 50 14.36 2.69 -9.76
CA LEU A 50 13.52 3.53 -8.89
C LEU A 50 12.67 4.54 -9.67
N THR A 51 12.03 4.07 -10.75
CA THR A 51 11.17 4.88 -11.64
C THR A 51 9.72 4.38 -11.59
N PRO A 52 8.97 4.74 -10.53
CA PRO A 52 7.62 4.22 -10.34
C PRO A 52 6.63 4.78 -11.37
N SER A 53 5.69 3.94 -11.78
CA SER A 53 4.56 4.36 -12.62
C SER A 53 3.49 5.11 -11.81
N LYS A 54 3.43 4.85 -10.51
CA LYS A 54 2.57 5.57 -9.57
C LYS A 54 3.24 5.62 -8.20
N SER A 55 3.12 6.75 -7.52
CA SER A 55 3.55 6.92 -6.13
C SER A 55 2.40 7.49 -5.30
N ILE A 56 2.21 6.98 -4.09
CA ILE A 56 1.23 7.47 -3.11
C ILE A 56 2.01 7.86 -1.85
N LEU A 57 1.95 9.15 -1.48
CA LEU A 57 2.53 9.63 -0.23
C LEU A 57 1.70 9.12 0.96
N LEU A 58 2.32 8.31 1.80
CA LEU A 58 1.63 7.63 2.91
C LEU A 58 1.25 8.59 4.02
N GLY A 59 2.05 9.63 4.25
CA GLY A 59 1.71 10.72 5.18
C GLY A 59 0.51 11.58 4.75
N GLU A 60 0.04 11.44 3.51
CA GLU A 60 -1.17 12.12 3.01
C GLU A 60 -2.41 11.20 3.02
N CYS A 61 -2.29 9.97 3.50
CA CYS A 61 -3.41 9.07 3.65
C CYS A 61 -4.31 9.49 4.82
N VAL A 62 -5.62 9.49 4.59
CA VAL A 62 -6.64 9.70 5.62
C VAL A 62 -7.01 8.37 6.28
N ALA A 63 -7.00 7.28 5.52
CA ALA A 63 -7.29 5.94 6.03
C ALA A 63 -6.64 4.85 5.16
N ILE A 64 -6.26 3.75 5.82
CA ILE A 64 -5.85 2.49 5.19
C ILE A 64 -6.62 1.37 5.90
N ARG A 65 -7.45 0.62 5.16
CA ARG A 65 -8.42 -0.34 5.73
C ARG A 65 -8.37 -1.67 5.00
N ILE A 66 -8.56 -2.76 5.75
CA ILE A 66 -8.93 -4.05 5.15
C ILE A 66 -10.44 -4.02 4.91
N VAL A 67 -10.86 -4.33 3.69
CA VAL A 67 -12.29 -4.40 3.31
C VAL A 67 -12.56 -5.65 2.49
N HIS A 68 -13.81 -6.12 2.53
CA HIS A 68 -14.26 -7.18 1.63
C HIS A 68 -14.64 -6.58 0.28
N PHE A 69 -13.99 -7.04 -0.78
CA PHE A 69 -14.28 -6.62 -2.14
C PHE A 69 -14.07 -7.81 -3.08
N ARG A 70 -15.02 -8.06 -3.97
CA ARG A 70 -14.94 -9.19 -4.91
C ARG A 70 -13.67 -9.07 -5.74
N ASN A 71 -12.71 -9.95 -5.46
CA ASN A 71 -11.49 -10.08 -6.24
C ASN A 71 -11.44 -11.49 -6.84
N THR A 72 -10.79 -11.63 -8.00
CA THR A 72 -10.67 -12.91 -8.71
C THR A 72 -9.25 -13.47 -8.63
N ILE A 73 -8.45 -12.97 -7.69
CA ILE A 73 -7.01 -13.20 -7.62
C ILE A 73 -6.70 -14.32 -6.63
N ASN A 74 -7.36 -14.29 -5.49
CA ASN A 74 -7.29 -15.31 -4.47
C ASN A 74 -8.69 -15.60 -3.93
N ASN A 75 -8.84 -16.72 -3.23
CA ASN A 75 -10.10 -17.06 -2.56
C ASN A 75 -10.40 -16.12 -1.37
N ASP A 76 -9.41 -15.33 -0.94
CA ASP A 76 -9.54 -14.34 0.10
C ASP A 76 -10.06 -13.02 -0.48
N ASN A 77 -11.38 -12.78 -0.39
CA ASN A 77 -12.00 -11.54 -0.88
C ASN A 77 -11.60 -10.28 -0.07
N ARG A 78 -10.67 -10.38 0.88
CA ARG A 78 -10.12 -9.20 1.57
C ARG A 78 -9.13 -8.47 0.67
N ILE A 79 -9.22 -7.15 0.67
CA ILE A 79 -8.31 -6.25 -0.03
C ILE A 79 -7.91 -5.11 0.91
N ILE A 80 -6.92 -4.32 0.50
CA ILE A 80 -6.56 -3.09 1.19
C ILE A 80 -7.10 -1.90 0.40
N GLN A 81 -7.91 -1.07 1.06
CA GLN A 81 -8.36 0.22 0.58
C GLN A 81 -7.45 1.31 1.17
N ILE A 82 -6.80 2.07 0.29
CA ILE A 82 -5.96 3.22 0.64
C ILE A 82 -6.72 4.48 0.20
N GLN A 83 -6.98 5.39 1.13
CA GLN A 83 -7.68 6.65 0.89
C GLN A 83 -6.72 7.83 1.11
N PRO A 84 -6.08 8.35 0.05
CA PRO A 84 -5.35 9.62 0.11
C PRO A 84 -6.30 10.79 0.37
N ARG A 85 -5.80 11.88 0.95
CA ARG A 85 -6.56 13.11 1.20
C ARG A 85 -7.03 13.78 -0.10
N ASN A 86 -6.13 13.88 -1.08
CA ASN A 86 -6.31 14.68 -2.29
C ASN A 86 -6.24 13.84 -3.58
N ALA A 87 -6.44 12.53 -3.50
CA ALA A 87 -6.40 11.65 -4.67
C ALA A 87 -7.47 10.56 -4.59
N PRO A 88 -7.87 9.95 -5.72
CA PRO A 88 -8.83 8.86 -5.72
C PRO A 88 -8.39 7.68 -4.85
N VAL A 89 -9.39 7.02 -4.25
CA VAL A 89 -9.21 5.78 -3.49
C VAL A 89 -8.50 4.74 -4.36
N LEU A 90 -7.51 4.09 -3.78
CA LEU A 90 -6.78 2.98 -4.37
C LEU A 90 -7.19 1.68 -3.68
N LEU A 91 -7.55 0.68 -4.48
CA LEU A 91 -7.83 -0.68 -3.99
C LEU A 91 -6.72 -1.61 -4.46
N ILE A 92 -6.08 -2.32 -3.53
CA ILE A 92 -5.04 -3.29 -3.81
C ILE A 92 -5.37 -4.66 -3.21
N ALA A 93 -5.10 -5.72 -3.96
CA ALA A 93 -5.09 -7.10 -3.48
C ALA A 93 -3.66 -7.62 -3.46
N VAL A 94 -3.32 -8.36 -2.40
CA VAL A 94 -1.97 -8.84 -2.07
C VAL A 94 -2.06 -10.25 -1.49
N GLU A 95 -0.94 -10.98 -1.45
CA GLU A 95 -0.91 -12.36 -0.95
C GLU A 95 -1.18 -12.44 0.55
N ASN A 96 -0.48 -11.64 1.36
CA ASN A 96 -0.68 -11.53 2.80
C ASN A 96 -1.26 -10.16 3.16
N VAL A 97 -2.59 -10.08 3.22
CA VAL A 97 -3.33 -8.82 3.46
C VAL A 97 -3.00 -8.22 4.82
N GLU A 98 -2.81 -9.05 5.85
CA GLU A 98 -2.56 -8.59 7.22
C GLU A 98 -1.17 -7.97 7.37
N GLU A 99 -0.14 -8.62 6.83
CA GLU A 99 1.23 -8.10 6.85
C GLU A 99 1.36 -6.80 6.06
N TRP A 100 0.83 -6.77 4.83
CA TRP A 100 0.85 -5.56 4.01
C TRP A 100 0.07 -4.41 4.67
N HIS A 101 -1.09 -4.69 5.26
CA HIS A 101 -1.89 -3.69 5.96
C HIS A 101 -1.15 -3.15 7.18
N TYR A 102 -0.52 -4.03 7.97
CA TYR A 102 0.29 -3.66 9.12
C TYR A 102 1.45 -2.73 8.72
N VAL A 103 2.26 -3.11 7.73
CA VAL A 103 3.39 -2.30 7.29
C VAL A 103 2.92 -0.95 6.73
N LEU A 104 1.88 -0.94 5.89
CA LEU A 104 1.30 0.30 5.37
C LEU A 104 0.84 1.24 6.49
N CYS A 105 0.15 0.71 7.51
CA CYS A 105 -0.34 1.53 8.62
C CYS A 105 0.80 2.00 9.52
N LYS A 106 1.80 1.16 9.81
CA LYS A 106 2.98 1.54 10.57
C LYS A 106 3.72 2.72 9.92
N VAL A 107 3.85 2.70 8.60
CA VAL A 107 4.54 3.74 7.85
C VAL A 107 3.67 4.98 7.64
N ALA A 108 2.36 4.83 7.43
CA ALA A 108 1.45 5.96 7.21
C ALA A 108 1.02 6.68 8.50
N PHE A 109 0.93 5.95 9.62
CA PHE A 109 0.39 6.43 10.90
C PHE A 109 1.27 6.01 12.09
N PRO A 110 2.56 6.39 12.12
CA PRO A 110 3.52 5.90 13.12
C PRO A 110 3.08 6.17 14.57
N ASP A 111 2.49 7.34 14.83
CA ASP A 111 2.07 7.75 16.18
C ASP A 111 0.90 6.91 16.74
N GLN A 112 0.01 6.43 15.87
CA GLN A 112 -1.13 5.61 16.29
C GLN A 112 -0.70 4.20 16.71
N VAL A 113 0.32 3.65 16.06
CA VAL A 113 0.89 2.34 16.43
C VAL A 113 1.59 2.42 17.77
N ILE A 114 2.33 3.50 18.03
CA ILE A 114 2.99 3.73 19.32
C ILE A 114 1.95 3.86 20.44
N SER A 115 0.86 4.61 20.20
CA SER A 115 -0.22 4.73 21.19
C SER A 115 -0.90 3.39 21.50
N TRP A 116 -1.07 2.51 20.51
CA TRP A 116 -1.61 1.16 20.71
C TRP A 116 -0.65 0.27 21.53
N LEU A 117 0.65 0.32 21.20
CA LEU A 117 1.65 -0.45 21.94
C LEU A 117 1.77 0.02 23.39
N LEU A 118 1.83 1.33 23.63
CA LEU A 118 1.92 1.89 24.99
C LEU A 118 0.64 1.69 25.79
N GLY A 119 -0.53 1.70 25.15
CA GLY A 119 -1.82 1.43 25.79
C GLY A 119 -2.04 -0.03 26.21
N LEU A 120 -1.22 -0.97 25.73
CA LEU A 120 -1.20 -2.36 26.21
C LEU A 120 -0.27 -2.58 27.42
N PHE A 121 0.55 -1.59 27.76
CA PHE A 121 1.47 -1.61 28.92
C PHE A 121 0.95 -0.79 30.12
N LEU A 122 -0.29 -0.31 30.08
CA LEU A 122 -1.02 0.33 31.18
C LEU A 122 -2.27 -0.49 31.52
#